data_AF-A0A939UGH2-F1
#
_entry.id   AF-A0A939UGH2-F1
#
_cell.length_a   1.000
_cell.length_b   1.000
_cell.length_c   1.000
_cell.angle_alpha   90.00
_cell.angle_beta   90.00
_cell.angle_gamma   90.00
#
_symmetry.space_group_name_H-M   'P 1'
#
loop_
_entity.id
_entity.type
_entity.pdbx_description
1 polymer ?
#
loop_
_entity_poly.entity_id
_entity_poly.type
_entity_poly.pdbx_seq_one_letter_code
_entity_poly.pdbx_strand_id
1 'polypeptide(L)'
;MKISAVVAEYNPLHLGHAYHLEHVRSLGDAVVVVLAGNFVQRGEAAILDKYTRARHAIQAGADLVLELPTAYATSCAEQYARG
;
A
#
# COMPACT_ATOMS: atom_id res chain seq x y z
N MET A 1 21.93 -1.33 3.83
CA MET A 1 20.49 -1.59 3.91
C MET A 1 19.79 -0.84 2.79
N LYS A 2 19.13 -1.55 1.87
CA LYS A 2 18.38 -1.00 0.74
C LYS A 2 16.89 -1.25 0.99
N ILE A 3 16.10 -0.17 1.06
CA ILE A 3 14.66 -0.24 1.34
C ILE A 3 13.90 0.10 0.07
N SER A 4 12.96 -0.76 -0.31
CA SER A 4 12.02 -0.50 -1.39
C SER A 4 10.70 0.00 -0.82
N ALA A 5 10.08 0.99 -1.45
CA ALA A 5 8.76 1.48 -1.07
C ALA A 5 7.72 1.17 -2.16
N VAL A 6 6.54 0.73 -1.75
CA VAL A 6 5.39 0.47 -2.64
C VAL A 6 4.24 1.36 -2.21
N VAL A 7 3.72 2.17 -3.12
CA VAL A 7 2.49 2.95 -2.91
C VAL A 7 1.31 2.10 -3.39
N ALA A 8 0.32 1.85 -2.52
CA ALA A 8 -0.75 0.91 -2.81
C ALA A 8 -2.07 1.26 -2.11
N GLU A 9 -3.13 0.56 -2.54
CA GLU A 9 -4.46 0.64 -1.92
C GLU A 9 -4.98 -0.73 -1.47
N TYR A 10 -4.54 -1.83 -2.10
CA TYR A 10 -4.91 -3.20 -1.79
C TYR A 10 -6.39 -3.39 -1.46
N ASN A 11 -7.27 -3.09 -2.42
CA ASN A 11 -8.72 -3.06 -2.24
C ASN A 11 -9.47 -4.20 -2.97
N PRO A 12 -9.34 -5.50 -2.60
CA PRO A 12 -8.47 -6.07 -1.56
C PRO A 12 -7.06 -6.43 -2.09
N LEU A 13 -6.18 -6.92 -1.21
CA LEU A 13 -4.93 -7.57 -1.64
C LEU A 13 -5.27 -8.84 -2.42
N HIS A 14 -4.67 -9.03 -3.60
CA HIS A 14 -4.90 -10.17 -4.49
C HIS A 14 -3.57 -10.72 -5.02
N LEU A 15 -3.59 -11.82 -5.77
CA LEU A 15 -2.38 -12.51 -6.22
C LEU A 15 -1.41 -11.63 -7.03
N GLY A 16 -1.92 -10.71 -7.86
CA GLY A 16 -1.07 -9.74 -8.55
C GLY A 16 -0.29 -8.80 -7.61
N HIS A 17 -0.89 -8.39 -6.48
CA HIS A 17 -0.23 -7.59 -5.47
C HIS A 17 0.83 -8.40 -4.70
N ALA A 18 0.52 -9.65 -4.37
CA ALA A 18 1.45 -10.56 -3.71
C ALA A 18 2.68 -10.82 -4.58
N TYR A 19 2.48 -11.10 -5.88
CA TYR A 19 3.56 -11.27 -6.84
C TYR A 19 4.41 -10.00 -7.00
N HIS A 20 3.77 -8.82 -7.05
CA HIS A 20 4.49 -7.55 -7.08
C HIS A 20 5.34 -7.34 -5.82
N LEU A 21 4.80 -7.61 -4.63
CA LEU A 21 5.54 -7.50 -3.37
C LEU A 21 6.71 -8.49 -3.29
N GLU A 22 6.51 -9.73 -3.72
CA GLU A 22 7.57 -10.74 -3.81
C GLU A 22 8.72 -10.26 -4.72
N HIS A 23 8.38 -9.73 -5.89
CA HIS A 23 9.38 -9.19 -6.81
C HIS A 23 10.13 -8.02 -6.16
N VAL A 24 9.43 -7.06 -5.55
CA VAL A 24 10.05 -5.90 -4.88
C VAL A 24 10.94 -6.34 -3.70
N ARG A 25 10.52 -7.37 -2.95
CA ARG A 25 11.29 -7.95 -1.85
C ARG A 25 12.61 -8.53 -2.32
N SER A 26 12.68 -9.09 -3.53
CA SER A 26 13.92 -9.61 -4.12
C SER A 26 14.96 -8.53 -4.47
N LEU A 27 14.56 -7.26 -4.56
CA LEU A 27 15.41 -6.14 -4.99
C LEU A 27 16.16 -5.43 -3.85
N GLY A 28 15.88 -5.77 -2.58
CA GLY A 28 16.42 -5.07 -1.42
C GLY A 28 16.23 -5.83 -0.10
N ASP A 29 16.60 -5.18 1.00
CA ASP A 29 16.63 -5.78 2.34
C ASP A 29 15.27 -5.70 3.05
N ALA A 30 14.48 -4.66 2.76
CA ALA A 30 13.17 -4.41 3.36
C ALA A 30 12.18 -3.77 2.39
N VAL A 31 10.88 -3.99 2.61
CA VAL A 31 9.76 -3.44 1.85
C VAL A 31 8.85 -2.63 2.77
N VAL A 32 8.67 -1.34 2.44
CA VAL A 32 7.70 -0.45 3.08
C VAL A 32 6.52 -0.28 2.15
N VAL A 33 5.30 -0.44 2.67
CA VAL A 33 4.07 -0.13 1.92
C VAL A 33 3.48 1.17 2.47
N VAL A 34 3.25 2.14 1.58
CA VAL A 34 2.43 3.31 1.87
C VAL A 34 1.03 3.01 1.35
N LEU A 35 0.08 2.80 2.27
CA LEU A 35 -1.24 2.26 1.99
C LEU A 35 -2.30 3.35 2.16
N ALA A 36 -3.18 3.54 1.16
CA ALA A 36 -4.38 4.35 1.34
C ALA A 36 -5.20 3.87 2.55
N GLY A 37 -5.70 4.82 3.36
CA GLY A 37 -6.55 4.58 4.52
C GLY A 37 -7.93 4.02 4.12
N ASN A 38 -8.98 4.30 4.90
CA ASN A 38 -10.31 3.72 4.63
C ASN A 38 -10.98 4.23 3.34
N PHE A 39 -10.40 5.22 2.67
CA PHE A 39 -10.84 5.74 1.37
C PHE A 39 -9.68 5.73 0.38
N VAL A 40 -9.96 5.35 -0.86
CA VAL A 40 -8.98 5.15 -1.93
C VAL A 40 -9.04 6.27 -2.96
N GLN A 41 -8.04 6.37 -3.84
CA GLN A 41 -7.85 7.43 -4.86
C GLN A 41 -9.04 7.57 -5.79
N ARG A 42 -9.74 6.46 -6.07
CA ARG A 42 -10.96 6.44 -6.88
C ARG A 42 -12.18 7.05 -6.16
N GLY A 43 -12.01 7.56 -4.93
CA GLY A 43 -13.08 8.18 -4.13
C GLY A 43 -14.01 7.17 -3.46
N GLU A 44 -13.66 5.89 -3.46
CA GLU A 44 -14.45 4.81 -2.89
C GLU A 44 -14.01 4.50 -1.45
N ALA A 45 -14.93 3.98 -0.63
CA ALA A 45 -14.54 3.32 0.60
C ALA A 45 -13.82 1.99 0.27
N ALA A 46 -12.76 1.68 1.01
CA ALA A 46 -12.10 0.38 0.88
C ALA A 46 -13.05 -0.74 1.34
N ILE A 47 -13.02 -1.89 0.64
CA ILE A 47 -13.83 -3.08 0.92
C ILE A 47 -13.50 -3.71 2.29
N LEU A 48 -12.30 -3.45 2.80
CA LEU A 48 -11.83 -3.83 4.13
C LEU A 48 -11.17 -2.61 4.79
N ASP A 49 -11.28 -2.52 6.11
CA ASP A 49 -10.65 -1.44 6.88
C ASP A 49 -9.12 -1.45 6.74
N LYS A 50 -8.49 -0.30 6.99
CA LYS A 50 -7.05 -0.10 6.83
C LYS A 50 -6.19 -1.04 7.66
N TYR A 51 -6.63 -1.46 8.85
CA TYR A 51 -5.85 -2.37 9.69
C TYR A 51 -5.87 -3.79 9.15
N THR A 52 -7.03 -4.23 8.65
CA THR A 52 -7.16 -5.53 7.98
C THR A 52 -6.28 -5.58 6.72
N ARG A 53 -6.33 -4.55 5.87
CA ARG A 53 -5.48 -4.49 4.67
C ARG A 53 -3.99 -4.35 4.99
N ALA A 54 -3.62 -3.59 6.03
CA ALA A 54 -2.24 -3.51 6.49
C ALA A 54 -1.73 -4.90 6.96
N ARG A 55 -2.54 -5.66 7.69
CA ARG A 55 -2.21 -7.04 8.08
C ARG A 55 -1.97 -7.94 6.87
N HIS A 56 -2.81 -7.83 5.84
CA HIS A 56 -2.62 -8.58 4.60
C HIS A 56 -1.30 -8.22 3.91
N ALA A 57 -0.94 -6.93 3.87
CA ALA A 57 0.33 -6.48 3.29
C ALA A 57 1.55 -7.05 4.06
N ILE A 58 1.50 -7.05 5.40
CA ILE A 58 2.55 -7.66 6.24
C ILE A 58 2.65 -9.17 5.95
N GLN A 59 1.52 -9.88 5.90
CA GLN A 59 1.49 -11.31 5.57
C GLN A 59 1.99 -11.62 4.15
N ALA A 60 1.86 -10.68 3.23
CA ALA A 60 2.36 -10.78 1.86
C ALA A 60 3.84 -10.37 1.71
N GLY A 61 4.53 -10.01 2.79
CA GLY A 61 5.98 -9.75 2.79
C GLY A 61 6.41 -8.29 2.94
N ALA A 62 5.50 -7.38 3.29
CA ALA A 62 5.88 -6.04 3.73
C ALA A 62 6.47 -6.07 5.16
N ASP A 63 7.51 -5.29 5.42
CA ASP A 63 8.12 -5.16 6.74
C ASP A 63 7.49 -4.01 7.56
N LEU A 64 6.95 -3.00 6.88
CA LEU A 64 6.27 -1.85 7.47
C LEU A 64 5.12 -1.39 6.58
N VAL A 65 4.01 -0.99 7.21
CA VAL A 65 2.88 -0.35 6.53
C VAL A 65 2.62 1.01 7.14
N LEU A 66 2.63 2.06 6.32
CA LEU A 66 2.30 3.43 6.69
C LEU A 66 0.98 3.82 6.03
N GLU A 67 0.14 4.56 6.74
CA GLU A 67 -1.08 5.13 6.14
C GLU A 67 -0.73 6.37 5.31
N LEU A 68 -1.18 6.42 4.06
CA LEU A 68 -1.23 7.65 3.28
C LEU A 68 -2.38 8.51 3.84
N PRO A 69 -2.09 9.73 4.36
CA PRO A 69 -3.14 10.57 4.94
C PRO A 69 -4.28 10.81 3.95
N THR A 70 -5.52 10.81 4.44
CA THR A 70 -6.73 10.88 3.60
C THR A 70 -6.72 12.08 2.65
N ALA A 71 -6.15 13.22 3.08
CA ALA A 71 -6.00 14.41 2.25
C ALA A 71 -5.23 14.15 0.94
N TYR A 72 -4.27 13.21 0.93
CA TYR A 72 -3.55 12.78 -0.26
C TYR A 72 -4.21 11.57 -0.91
N ALA A 73 -4.64 10.59 -0.11
CA ALA A 73 -5.16 9.32 -0.58
C ALA A 73 -6.40 9.45 -1.47
N THR A 74 -7.25 10.47 -1.28
CA THR A 74 -8.46 10.71 -2.08
C THR A 74 -8.31 11.85 -3.10
N SER A 75 -7.09 12.32 -3.33
CA SER A 75 -6.81 13.41 -4.27
C SER A 75 -6.52 12.89 -5.68
N CYS A 76 -6.46 13.80 -6.65
CA CYS A 76 -6.03 13.47 -8.01
C CYS A 76 -4.61 12.88 -8.04
N ALA A 77 -4.24 12.24 -9.15
CA ALA A 77 -2.97 11.53 -9.30
C ALA A 77 -1.74 12.35 -8.89
N GLU A 78 -1.71 13.64 -9.25
CA GLU A 78 -0.60 14.53 -8.90
C GLU A 78 -0.45 14.71 -7.37
N GLN A 79 -1.54 15.01 -6.67
CA GLN A 79 -1.51 15.22 -5.22
C GLN A 79 -1.37 13.90 -4.46
N TYR A 80 -1.93 12.81 -4.98
CA TYR A 80 -1.74 11.47 -4.43
C TYR A 80 -0.28 11.05 -4.46
N ALA A 81 0.43 11.29 -5.58
CA ALA A 81 1.84 10.96 -5.74
C ALA A 81 2.79 11.89 -4.96
N ARG A 82 2.31 13.07 -4.55
CA ARG A 82 3.07 14.05 -3.77
C ARG A 82 3.07 13.75 -2.26
N GLY A 83 2.03 13.10 -1.76
CA GLY A 83 1.91 12.68 -0.36
C GLY A 83 2.67 11.40 -0.06
#